data_AF-A0A955XWZ5-F1
#
_entry.id   AF-A0A955XWZ5-F1
#
_cell.length_a   1.000
_cell.length_b   1.000
_cell.length_c   1.000
_cell.angle_alpha   90.00
_cell.angle_beta   90.00
_cell.angle_gamma   90.00
#
_symmetry.space_group_name_H-M   'P 1'
#
loop_
_entity.id
_entity.type
_entity.pdbx_description
1 polymer ?
#
loop_
_entity_poly.entity_id
_entity_poly.type
_entity_poly.pdbx_seq_one_letter_code
_entity_poly.pdbx_strand_id
1 'polypeptide(L)'
;DADRLQFSSGILLEEKNLPEAAKTALEAMKKAADGLLSTKGLWLSDGYDTVTEFEKHFGSEGFYRPCAEYFFRANRDGWDALNEEQTHQRVEEARLFIEEAEKVYSRIGAPA
;
A
#
# COMPACT_ATOMS: atom_id res chain seq x y z
N ASP A 1 6.18 -8.40 -5.76
CA ASP A 1 6.98 -7.25 -5.25
C ASP A 1 6.45 -6.63 -3.98
N ALA A 2 5.15 -6.31 -3.90
CA ALA A 2 4.56 -5.72 -2.69
C ALA A 2 4.81 -6.57 -1.43
N ASP A 3 4.59 -7.90 -1.48
CA ASP A 3 4.84 -8.80 -0.35
C ASP A 3 6.31 -8.84 0.08
N ARG A 4 7.23 -8.75 -0.89
CA ARG A 4 8.67 -8.70 -0.59
C ARG A 4 9.00 -7.44 0.20
N LEU A 5 8.45 -6.29 -0.21
CA LEU A 5 8.65 -5.02 0.50
C LEU A 5 7.97 -5.05 1.88
N GLN A 6 6.76 -5.60 1.99
CA GLN A 6 6.09 -5.79 3.27
C GLN A 6 6.96 -6.62 4.22
N PHE A 7 7.51 -7.73 3.75
CA PHE A 7 8.39 -8.58 4.55
C PHE A 7 9.66 -7.83 4.97
N SER A 8 10.30 -7.11 4.04
CA SER A 8 11.46 -6.28 4.35
C SER A 8 11.16 -5.17 5.38
N SER A 9 9.97 -4.58 5.33
CA SER A 9 9.56 -3.57 6.32
C SER A 9 9.45 -4.14 7.74
N GLY A 10 9.05 -5.40 7.89
CA GLY A 10 9.05 -6.11 9.17
C GLY A 10 10.46 -6.35 9.70
N ILE A 11 11.40 -6.78 8.84
CA ILE A 11 12.81 -6.93 9.24
C ILE A 11 13.40 -5.60 9.71
N LEU A 12 13.17 -4.52 8.96
CA LEU A 12 13.67 -3.18 9.32
C LEU A 12 13.09 -2.71 10.67
N LEU A 13 11.84 -3.05 10.98
CA LEU A 13 11.22 -2.78 12.27
C LEU A 13 11.92 -3.56 13.39
N GLU A 14 12.19 -4.85 13.19
CA GLU A 14 12.94 -5.69 14.15
C GLU A 14 14.36 -5.15 14.40
N GLU A 15 15.01 -4.60 13.38
CA GLU A 15 16.31 -3.92 13.45
C GLU A 15 16.24 -2.51 14.06
N LYS A 16 15.05 -2.04 14.44
CA LYS A 16 14.78 -0.69 14.95
C LYS A 16 15.10 0.44 13.98
N ASN A 17 15.18 0.16 12.68
CA ASN A 17 15.29 1.17 11.64
C ASN A 17 13.90 1.72 11.27
N LEU A 18 13.32 2.49 12.19
CA LEU A 18 11.93 2.94 12.10
C LEU A 18 11.61 3.75 10.83
N PRO A 19 12.43 4.74 10.42
CA PRO A 19 12.12 5.54 9.24
C PRO A 19 12.10 4.70 7.96
N GLU A 20 13.08 3.80 7.79
CA GLU A 20 13.14 2.95 6.60
C GLU A 20 12.05 1.87 6.62
N ALA A 21 11.68 1.34 7.80
CA ALA A 21 10.56 0.42 7.94
C ALA A 21 9.23 1.07 7.50
N ALA A 22 8.93 2.26 8.02
CA ALA A 22 7.71 3.01 7.68
C ALA A 22 7.65 3.40 6.20
N LYS A 23 8.78 3.84 5.64
CA LYS A 23 8.92 4.16 4.22
C LYS A 23 8.72 2.93 3.34
N THR A 24 9.39 1.82 3.66
CA THR A 24 9.28 0.55 2.92
C THR A 24 7.85 0.00 2.97
N ALA A 25 7.17 0.13 4.10
CA ALA A 25 5.76 -0.25 4.24
C ALA A 25 4.84 0.59 3.32
N LEU A 26 5.06 1.90 3.23
CA LEU A 26 4.32 2.76 2.29
C LEU A 26 4.64 2.40 0.82
N GLU A 27 5.90 2.12 0.50
CA GLU A 27 6.29 1.66 -0.85
C GLU A 27 5.62 0.34 -1.23
N ALA A 28 5.47 -0.59 -0.27
CA ALA A 28 4.75 -1.83 -0.46
C ALA A 28 3.27 -1.59 -0.84
N MET A 29 2.60 -0.67 -0.13
CA MET A 29 1.22 -0.27 -0.46
C MET A 29 1.13 0.36 -1.85
N LYS A 30 2.05 1.27 -2.20
CA LYS A 30 2.10 1.88 -3.55
C LYS A 30 2.24 0.80 -4.62
N LYS A 31 3.14 -0.17 -4.41
CA LYS A 31 3.34 -1.26 -5.38
C LYS A 31 2.11 -2.14 -5.57
N ALA A 32 1.34 -2.41 -4.50
CA ALA A 32 0.08 -3.13 -4.60
C ALA A 32 -1.01 -2.31 -5.32
N ALA A 33 -1.10 -1.01 -5.01
CA ALA A 33 -2.00 -0.08 -5.68
C ALA A 33 -1.70 0.02 -7.19
N ASP A 34 -0.43 0.09 -7.58
CA ASP A 34 -0.02 0.07 -8.99
C ASP A 34 -0.47 -1.22 -9.71
N GLY A 35 -0.38 -2.36 -9.03
CA GLY A 35 -0.89 -3.63 -9.54
C GLY A 35 -2.40 -3.55 -9.87
N LEU A 36 -3.19 -2.94 -8.99
CA LEU A 36 -4.61 -2.70 -9.24
C LEU A 36 -4.86 -1.69 -10.36
N LEU A 37 -4.12 -0.58 -10.41
CA LEU A 37 -4.24 0.44 -11.45
C LEU A 37 -3.92 -0.12 -12.84
N SER A 38 -2.99 -1.08 -12.93
CA SER A 38 -2.71 -1.78 -14.20
C SER A 38 -3.93 -2.50 -14.78
N THR A 39 -4.85 -2.99 -13.94
CA THR A 39 -6.11 -3.60 -14.40
C THR A 39 -7.08 -2.60 -15.03
N LYS A 40 -6.85 -1.29 -14.80
CA LYS A 40 -7.56 -0.17 -15.42
C LYS A 40 -6.82 0.38 -16.64
N GLY A 41 -5.71 -0.23 -17.05
CA GLY A 41 -4.91 0.17 -18.19
C GLY A 41 -3.91 1.31 -17.89
N LEU A 42 -3.66 1.62 -16.62
CA LEU A 42 -2.67 2.60 -16.19
C LEU A 42 -1.32 1.93 -15.93
N TRP A 43 -0.26 2.43 -16.56
CA TRP A 43 1.08 1.85 -16.43
C TRP A 43 2.02 2.86 -15.79
N LEU A 44 2.94 2.40 -14.94
CA LEU A 44 3.91 3.28 -14.25
C LEU A 44 4.75 4.14 -15.21
N SER A 45 4.91 3.72 -16.47
CA SER A 45 5.55 4.52 -17.53
C SER A 45 4.83 5.84 -17.84
N ASP A 46 3.56 5.95 -17.47
CA ASP A 46 2.73 7.13 -17.73
C ASP A 46 3.02 8.26 -16.71
N GLY A 47 3.87 8.00 -15.71
CA GLY A 47 4.33 9.00 -14.74
C GLY A 47 3.22 9.52 -13.82
N TYR A 48 2.17 8.74 -13.60
CA TYR A 48 1.05 9.11 -12.75
C TYR A 48 1.43 9.08 -11.25
N ASP A 49 0.68 9.84 -10.44
CA ASP A 49 0.73 9.69 -8.99
C ASP A 49 -0.18 8.54 -8.55
N THR A 50 0.43 7.45 -8.07
CA THR A 50 -0.26 6.23 -7.64
C THR A 50 -1.38 6.51 -6.64
N VAL A 51 -1.17 7.45 -5.72
CA VAL A 51 -2.13 7.71 -4.65
C VAL A 51 -3.37 8.38 -5.22
N THR A 52 -3.17 9.42 -6.03
CA THR A 52 -4.26 10.16 -6.69
C THR A 52 -5.08 9.26 -7.62
N GLU A 53 -4.43 8.46 -8.47
CA GLU A 53 -5.16 7.56 -9.37
C GLU A 53 -5.84 6.41 -8.64
N PHE A 54 -5.22 5.88 -7.58
CA PHE A 54 -5.86 4.87 -6.73
C PHE A 54 -7.14 5.40 -6.09
N GLU A 55 -7.12 6.61 -5.52
CA GLU A 55 -8.30 7.24 -4.93
C GLU A 55 -9.42 7.41 -5.96
N LYS A 56 -9.08 7.89 -7.15
CA LYS A 56 -10.02 8.11 -8.24
C LYS A 56 -10.68 6.82 -8.75
N HIS A 57 -9.94 5.72 -8.81
CA HIS A 57 -10.40 4.46 -9.41
C HIS A 57 -10.97 3.45 -8.41
N PHE A 58 -10.53 3.50 -7.15
CA PHE A 58 -10.86 2.50 -6.12
C PHE A 58 -11.30 3.11 -4.79
N GLY A 59 -11.26 4.44 -4.62
CA GLY A 59 -11.61 5.11 -3.36
C GLY A 59 -13.10 5.07 -3.01
N SER A 60 -13.99 4.94 -4.00
CA SER A 60 -15.45 4.96 -3.78
C SER A 60 -16.10 3.58 -3.76
N GLU A 61 -15.59 2.60 -4.53
CA GLU A 61 -16.22 1.29 -4.69
C GLU A 61 -15.18 0.18 -4.94
N GLY A 62 -15.50 -1.05 -4.51
CA GLY A 62 -14.73 -2.24 -4.83
C GLY A 62 -13.57 -2.54 -3.87
N PHE A 63 -13.01 -1.53 -3.20
CA PHE A 63 -11.95 -1.68 -2.18
C PHE A 63 -12.50 -1.43 -0.77
N TYR A 64 -12.05 -2.20 0.22
CA TYR A 64 -12.47 -1.99 1.61
C TYR A 64 -11.93 -0.66 2.16
N ARG A 65 -12.84 0.31 2.36
CA ARG A 65 -12.52 1.70 2.70
C ARG A 65 -11.54 1.89 3.87
N PRO A 66 -11.64 1.18 5.01
CA PRO A 66 -10.67 1.34 6.09
C PRO A 66 -9.23 1.02 5.68
N CYS A 67 -9.03 0.05 4.78
CA CYS A 67 -7.69 -0.23 4.25
C CYS A 67 -7.20 0.91 3.37
N ALA A 68 -8.06 1.49 2.52
CA ALA A 68 -7.69 2.64 1.68
C ALA A 68 -7.30 3.86 2.53
N GLU A 69 -8.01 4.09 3.64
CA GLU A 69 -7.70 5.17 4.59
C GLU A 69 -6.31 5.02 5.21
N TYR A 70 -5.82 3.79 5.45
CA TYR A 70 -4.44 3.57 5.89
C TYR A 70 -3.43 4.04 4.86
N PHE A 71 -3.66 3.75 3.59
CA PHE A 71 -2.76 4.16 2.51
C PHE A 71 -2.73 5.69 2.34
N PHE A 72 -3.89 6.35 2.34
CA PHE A 72 -3.96 7.80 2.25
C PHE A 72 -3.32 8.49 3.45
N ARG A 73 -3.60 7.99 4.66
CA ARG A 73 -2.95 8.46 5.89
C ARG A 73 -1.45 8.26 5.81
N ALA A 74 -0.99 7.11 5.35
CA ALA A 74 0.41 6.79 5.25
C ALA A 74 1.18 7.71 4.30
N ASN A 75 0.58 8.02 3.15
CA ASN A 75 1.16 8.95 2.20
C ASN A 75 1.19 10.40 2.71
N ARG A 76 0.14 10.83 3.42
CA ARG A 76 0.05 12.20 3.98
C ARG A 76 0.99 12.41 5.15
N ASP A 77 1.00 11.48 6.10
CA ASP A 77 1.74 11.62 7.36
C ASP A 77 3.25 11.37 7.17
N GLY A 78 3.65 10.75 6.05
CA GLY A 78 5.04 10.43 5.74
C GLY A 78 5.61 9.32 6.63
N TRP A 79 6.93 9.34 6.83
CA TRP A 79 7.69 8.31 7.56
C TRP A 79 8.72 8.86 8.55
N ASP A 80 9.13 10.13 8.45
CA ASP A 80 10.31 10.66 9.17
C ASP A 80 10.11 10.86 10.69
N ALA A 81 8.86 10.90 11.17
CA ALA A 81 8.53 11.26 12.56
C ALA A 81 7.73 10.19 13.32
N LEU A 82 7.67 8.96 12.81
CA LEU A 82 6.92 7.88 13.49
C LEU A 82 7.73 7.28 14.64
N ASN A 83 7.08 7.10 15.78
CA ASN A 83 7.62 6.30 16.87
C ASN A 83 7.49 4.79 16.59
N GLU A 84 8.01 3.95 17.48
CA GLU A 84 8.03 2.49 17.31
C GLU A 84 6.62 1.89 17.16
N GLU A 85 5.67 2.30 18.01
CA GLU A 85 4.28 1.84 17.96
C GLU A 85 3.60 2.24 16.65
N GLN A 86 3.77 3.50 16.23
CA GLN A 86 3.22 4.01 14.97
C GLN A 86 3.85 3.33 13.76
N THR A 87 5.13 3.00 13.81
CA THR A 87 5.84 2.27 12.76
C THR A 87 5.34 0.83 12.67
N HIS A 88 5.18 0.17 13.81
CA HIS A 88 4.58 -1.17 13.87
C HIS A 88 3.16 -1.16 13.29
N GLN A 89 2.34 -0.17 13.68
CA GLN A 89 1.00 -0.01 13.13
C GLN A 89 1.05 0.19 11.61
N ARG A 90 1.98 0.99 11.08
CA ARG A 90 2.14 1.21 9.64
C ARG A 90 2.48 -0.07 8.88
N VAL A 91 3.35 -0.92 9.43
CA VAL A 91 3.72 -2.21 8.83
C VAL A 91 2.53 -3.16 8.77
N GLU A 92 1.75 -3.25 9.85
CA GLU A 92 0.54 -4.08 9.88
C GLU A 92 -0.55 -3.55 8.93
N GLU A 93 -0.73 -2.23 8.87
CA GLU A 93 -1.67 -1.62 7.93
C GLU A 93 -1.26 -1.83 6.47
N ALA A 94 0.05 -1.81 6.17
CA ALA A 94 0.54 -2.13 4.84
C ALA A 94 0.19 -3.56 4.44
N ARG A 95 0.35 -4.51 5.36
CA ARG A 95 -0.05 -5.90 5.15
C ARG A 95 -1.55 -6.01 4.86
N LEU A 96 -2.41 -5.40 5.68
CA LEU A 96 -3.86 -5.43 5.48
C LEU A 96 -4.28 -4.81 4.14
N PHE A 97 -3.63 -3.71 3.74
CA PHE A 97 -3.86 -3.09 2.44
C PHE A 97 -3.53 -4.03 1.28
N ILE A 98 -2.37 -4.71 1.35
CA ILE A 98 -1.94 -5.66 0.31
C ILE A 98 -2.92 -6.83 0.23
N GLU A 99 -3.29 -7.42 1.37
CA GLU A 99 -4.28 -8.52 1.40
C GLU A 99 -5.63 -8.11 0.78
N GLU A 100 -6.09 -6.87 1.01
CA GLU A 100 -7.30 -6.36 0.35
C GLU A 100 -7.08 -6.14 -1.15
N ALA A 101 -5.93 -5.60 -1.55
CA ALA A 101 -5.59 -5.39 -2.96
C ALA A 101 -5.58 -6.71 -3.73
N GLU A 102 -5.04 -7.79 -3.16
CA GLU A 102 -5.07 -9.12 -3.75
C GLU A 102 -6.49 -9.68 -3.90
N LYS A 103 -7.36 -9.45 -2.90
CA LYS A 103 -8.79 -9.83 -2.99
C LYS A 103 -9.51 -9.07 -4.09
N VAL A 104 -9.22 -7.78 -4.26
CA VAL A 104 -9.79 -6.97 -5.35
C VAL A 104 -9.28 -7.47 -6.70
N TYR A 105 -7.97 -7.66 -6.82
CA TYR A 105 -7.34 -8.16 -8.05
C TYR A 105 -7.91 -9.53 -8.46
N SER A 106 -8.06 -10.45 -7.50
CA SER A 106 -8.63 -11.79 -7.73
C SER A 106 -10.08 -11.73 -8.21
N ARG A 107 -10.89 -10.80 -7.67
CA ARG A 107 -12.27 -10.55 -8.12
C ARG A 107 -12.33 -10.02 -9.56
N ILE A 108 -11.36 -9.20 -9.97
CA ILE A 108 -11.29 -8.63 -11.32
C ILE A 108 -10.77 -9.66 -12.33
N GLY A 109 -9.80 -10.49 -11.94
CA GLY A 109 -9.16 -11.49 -12.81
C GLY A 109 -9.91 -12.83 -12.94
N ALA A 110 -10.92 -13.07 -12.11
CA ALA A 110 -11.76 -14.27 -12.24
C ALA A 110 -12.67 -14.16 -13.48
N PRO A 111 -12.64 -15.11 -14.42
CA PRO A 111 -13.64 -15.16 -15.49
C PRO A 111 -15.03 -15.38 -14.87
N ALA A 112 -16.01 -14.60 -15.34
CA ALA A 112 -17.42 -14.74 -14.97
C ALA A 112 -18.00 -16.10 -15.38
#